data_AF-A0A7V9FPS4-F1
#
_entry.id   AF-A0A7V9FPS4-F1
#
_cell.length_a   1.000
_cell.length_b   1.000
_cell.length_c   1.000
_cell.angle_alpha   90.00
_cell.angle_beta   90.00
_cell.angle_gamma   90.00
#
_symmetry.space_group_name_H-M   'P 1'
#
loop_
_entity.id
_entity.type
_entity.pdbx_description
1 polymer ?
#
loop_
_entity_poly.entity_id
_entity_poly.type
_entity_poly.pdbx_seq_one_letter_code
_entity_poly.pdbx_strand_id
1 'polypeptide(L)'
;MIPLTRWLGSLLGSMLPLVVVATASGSITVATDAQRPALRVDARGNAEVSWTAGGARRYLLVPPTGPVYPGRRLEGADVSRNSTAVAIPFRRSLRRTPDSRLWALQAWRVSPGGPVELRFSRWRGAPPKVTISSEPRFGGELVTGRATFAGRPVPLQSPTPEGKRLRSYAYVDRLVSGGWRRVAGAATRADGSFRFLVPASELGSSYRAVVPGPNLGVVLAPDAVSAPVASSRG
;
A
#
# COMPACT_ATOMS: atom_id res chain seq x y z
N MET A 1 -66.76 -28.91 0.58
CA MET A 1 -66.16 -27.81 1.36
C MET A 1 -64.65 -27.89 1.22
N ILE A 2 -64.03 -26.79 0.81
CA ILE A 2 -62.71 -26.65 0.18
C ILE A 2 -61.58 -26.60 1.24
N PRO A 3 -60.42 -27.27 1.06
CA PRO A 3 -59.24 -27.03 1.88
C PRO A 3 -58.49 -25.78 1.39
N LEU A 4 -58.24 -24.82 2.28
CA LEU A 4 -57.49 -23.60 1.96
C LEU A 4 -55.99 -23.80 2.21
N THR A 5 -55.22 -23.82 1.13
CA THR A 5 -53.76 -23.78 1.07
C THR A 5 -53.27 -22.33 1.17
N ARG A 6 -52.31 -22.02 2.04
CA ARG A 6 -51.47 -20.80 1.98
C ARG A 6 -50.07 -21.15 2.50
N TRP A 7 -49.09 -21.42 1.63
CA TRP A 7 -48.13 -20.46 1.04
C TRP A 7 -47.52 -19.49 2.07
N LEU A 8 -46.34 -19.84 2.58
CA LEU A 8 -45.38 -18.89 3.18
C LEU A 8 -44.21 -18.75 2.21
N GLY A 9 -44.10 -17.56 1.64
CA GLY A 9 -43.08 -17.18 0.67
C GLY A 9 -41.71 -17.02 1.33
N SER A 10 -40.70 -17.67 0.74
CA SER A 10 -39.30 -17.43 1.04
C SER A 10 -38.87 -16.07 0.49
N LEU A 11 -38.63 -15.11 1.39
CA LEU A 11 -37.92 -13.87 1.07
C LEU A 11 -36.43 -14.19 0.87
N LEU A 12 -36.03 -14.42 -0.39
CA LEU A 12 -34.62 -14.41 -0.80
C LEU A 12 -34.11 -12.96 -0.78
N GLY A 13 -33.52 -12.57 0.35
CA GLY A 13 -32.77 -11.33 0.48
C GLY A 13 -31.55 -11.35 -0.44
N SER A 14 -31.60 -10.58 -1.53
CA SER A 14 -30.46 -10.34 -2.41
C SER A 14 -29.46 -9.43 -1.70
N MET A 15 -28.42 -10.01 -1.09
CA MET A 15 -27.24 -9.26 -0.66
C MET A 15 -26.42 -8.84 -1.88
N LEU A 16 -26.58 -7.58 -2.30
CA LEU A 16 -25.65 -6.93 -3.22
C LEU A 16 -24.31 -6.70 -2.51
N PRO A 17 -23.18 -7.23 -3.00
CA PRO A 17 -21.88 -6.91 -2.44
C PRO A 17 -21.51 -5.47 -2.80
N LEU A 18 -21.39 -4.62 -1.78
CA LEU A 18 -20.89 -3.25 -1.90
C LEU A 18 -19.40 -3.31 -2.28
N VAL A 19 -19.07 -3.04 -3.54
CA VAL A 19 -17.68 -2.90 -3.98
C VAL A 19 -17.19 -1.52 -3.56
N VAL A 20 -16.50 -1.45 -2.43
CA VAL A 20 -15.81 -0.22 -2.01
C VAL A 20 -14.60 -0.03 -2.93
N VAL A 21 -14.66 1.00 -3.77
CA VAL A 21 -13.51 1.43 -4.58
C VAL A 21 -12.48 2.02 -3.61
N ALA A 22 -11.43 1.27 -3.32
CA ALA A 22 -10.34 1.74 -2.49
C ALA A 22 -9.70 2.98 -3.13
N THR A 23 -9.65 4.09 -2.39
CA THR A 23 -8.91 5.27 -2.81
C THR A 23 -7.42 4.91 -2.89
N ALA A 24 -6.87 4.91 -4.10
CA ALA A 24 -5.46 4.63 -4.31
C ALA A 24 -4.59 5.60 -3.47
N SER A 25 -3.46 5.11 -2.97
CA SER A 25 -2.31 5.92 -2.55
C SER A 25 -1.21 5.78 -3.62
N GLY A 26 -0.03 6.39 -3.46
CA GLY A 26 1.05 6.39 -4.48
C GLY A 26 1.69 5.03 -4.87
N SER A 27 1.05 3.92 -4.57
CA SER A 27 1.21 2.63 -5.24
C SER A 27 -0.20 2.11 -5.49
N ILE A 28 -0.46 1.42 -6.61
CA ILE A 28 -1.84 1.05 -6.98
C ILE A 28 -2.39 0.08 -5.94
N THR A 29 -3.45 0.49 -5.24
CA THR A 29 -4.22 -0.44 -4.40
C THR A 29 -4.97 -1.40 -5.33
N VAL A 30 -4.57 -2.66 -5.33
CA VAL A 30 -5.13 -3.73 -6.17
C VAL A 30 -6.41 -4.28 -5.56
N ALA A 31 -6.39 -4.53 -4.25
CA ALA A 31 -7.47 -5.17 -3.52
C ALA A 31 -7.30 -4.94 -2.01
N THR A 32 -8.34 -5.24 -1.25
CA THR A 32 -8.32 -5.29 0.21
C THR A 32 -8.48 -6.72 0.71
N ASP A 33 -7.82 -7.05 1.82
CA ASP A 33 -7.85 -8.35 2.51
C ASP A 33 -7.57 -9.56 1.60
N ALA A 34 -6.75 -9.32 0.58
CA ALA A 34 -6.40 -10.26 -0.45
C ALA A 34 -5.62 -11.46 0.10
N GLN A 35 -6.09 -12.67 -0.21
CA GLN A 35 -5.44 -13.91 0.21
C GLN A 35 -4.59 -14.49 -0.92
N ARG A 36 -3.49 -15.17 -0.57
CA ARG A 36 -2.60 -15.88 -1.51
C ARG A 36 -2.21 -15.04 -2.75
N PRO A 37 -1.73 -13.79 -2.58
CA PRO A 37 -1.38 -12.95 -3.72
C PRO A 37 -0.26 -13.56 -4.56
N ALA A 38 -0.34 -13.45 -5.88
CA ALA A 38 0.69 -13.84 -6.82
C ALA A 38 0.88 -12.76 -7.89
N LEU A 39 2.11 -12.68 -8.40
CA LEU A 39 2.53 -11.70 -9.39
C LEU A 39 3.25 -12.41 -10.54
N ARG A 40 2.89 -12.05 -11.77
CA ARG A 40 3.54 -12.49 -13.02
C ARG A 40 3.73 -11.28 -13.92
N VAL A 41 4.77 -11.27 -14.75
CA VAL A 41 5.07 -10.16 -15.65
C VAL A 41 5.56 -10.69 -16.99
N ASP A 42 5.00 -10.20 -18.10
CA ASP A 42 5.43 -10.58 -19.44
C ASP A 42 6.57 -9.69 -19.99
N ALA A 43 7.09 -10.06 -21.17
CA ALA A 43 8.14 -9.32 -21.86
C ALA A 43 7.73 -7.91 -22.30
N ARG A 44 6.42 -7.63 -22.43
CA ARG A 44 5.88 -6.31 -22.80
C ARG A 44 5.76 -5.40 -21.59
N GLY A 45 5.97 -5.92 -20.38
CA GLY A 45 5.83 -5.17 -19.12
C GLY A 45 4.38 -5.08 -18.62
N ASN A 46 3.50 -5.97 -19.08
CA ASN A 46 2.22 -6.17 -18.41
C ASN A 46 2.43 -6.99 -17.15
N ALA A 47 1.76 -6.63 -16.06
CA ALA A 47 1.73 -7.41 -14.84
C ALA A 47 0.34 -8.00 -14.59
N GLU A 48 0.26 -9.31 -14.36
CA GLU A 48 -0.91 -9.94 -13.77
C GLU A 48 -0.71 -10.04 -12.27
N VAL A 49 -1.62 -9.39 -11.54
CA VAL A 49 -1.79 -9.60 -10.11
C VAL A 49 -2.98 -10.51 -9.92
N SER A 50 -2.80 -11.59 -9.18
CA SER A 50 -3.91 -12.49 -8.82
C SER A 50 -3.96 -12.74 -7.33
N TRP A 51 -5.17 -12.91 -6.79
CA TRP A 51 -5.40 -13.13 -5.37
C TRP A 51 -6.70 -13.92 -5.17
N THR A 52 -6.92 -14.41 -3.96
CA THR A 52 -8.18 -15.06 -3.57
C THR A 52 -9.02 -14.09 -2.75
N ALA A 53 -10.30 -13.95 -3.10
CA ALA A 53 -11.29 -13.14 -2.38
C ALA A 53 -12.68 -13.77 -2.51
N GLY A 54 -13.37 -13.94 -1.37
CA GLY A 54 -14.68 -14.61 -1.31
C GLY A 54 -14.64 -16.05 -1.84
N GLY A 55 -13.60 -16.81 -1.52
CA GLY A 55 -13.39 -18.19 -1.99
C GLY A 55 -12.95 -18.33 -3.46
N ALA A 56 -13.02 -17.26 -4.27
CA ALA A 56 -12.69 -17.30 -5.69
C ALA A 56 -11.34 -16.64 -6.01
N ARG A 57 -10.67 -17.12 -7.07
CA ARG A 57 -9.48 -16.45 -7.63
C ARG A 57 -9.90 -15.23 -8.44
N ARG A 58 -9.25 -14.10 -8.17
CA ARG A 58 -9.41 -12.82 -8.85
C ARG A 58 -8.11 -12.44 -9.56
N TYR A 59 -8.24 -11.61 -10.58
CA TYR A 59 -7.15 -11.20 -11.45
C TYR A 59 -7.28 -9.71 -11.76
N LEU A 60 -6.14 -9.04 -11.91
CA LEU A 60 -6.00 -7.68 -12.38
C LEU A 60 -4.81 -7.63 -13.33
N LEU A 61 -5.01 -7.13 -14.54
CA LEU A 61 -3.93 -6.84 -15.48
C LEU A 61 -3.55 -5.35 -15.36
N VAL A 62 -2.27 -5.10 -15.08
CA VAL A 62 -1.69 -3.76 -14.97
C VAL A 62 -0.72 -3.55 -16.14
N PRO A 63 -1.08 -2.76 -17.15
CA PRO A 63 -0.18 -2.47 -18.27
C PRO A 63 1.01 -1.57 -17.86
N PRO A 64 2.01 -1.38 -18.74
CA PRO A 64 3.03 -0.36 -18.57
C PRO A 64 2.46 1.05 -18.38
N THR A 65 1.41 1.38 -19.11
CA THR A 65 0.76 2.70 -19.16
C THR A 65 -0.75 2.54 -19.34
N GLY A 66 -1.52 3.53 -18.89
CA GLY A 66 -2.97 3.56 -19.09
C GLY A 66 -3.75 2.83 -17.98
N PRO A 67 -5.03 2.51 -18.23
CA PRO A 67 -5.92 1.95 -17.22
C PRO A 67 -5.57 0.50 -16.86
N VAL A 68 -5.95 0.09 -15.66
CA VAL A 68 -5.88 -1.31 -15.23
C VAL A 68 -7.13 -2.09 -15.67
N TYR A 69 -7.00 -3.40 -15.90
CA TYR A 69 -8.09 -4.23 -16.41
C TYR A 69 -8.47 -5.37 -15.44
N PRO A 70 -9.56 -5.21 -14.67
CA PRO A 70 -10.07 -6.26 -13.78
C PRO A 70 -10.48 -7.53 -14.55
N GLY A 71 -10.26 -8.70 -13.95
CA GLY A 71 -10.62 -10.00 -14.52
C GLY A 71 -9.74 -10.47 -15.68
N ARG A 72 -8.87 -9.61 -16.22
CA ARG A 72 -7.93 -9.97 -17.30
C ARG A 72 -6.68 -10.64 -16.74
N ARG A 73 -6.06 -11.45 -17.60
CA ARG A 73 -4.88 -12.27 -17.33
C ARG A 73 -3.79 -11.95 -18.35
N LEU A 74 -2.56 -12.34 -18.05
CA LEU A 74 -1.48 -12.34 -19.02
C LEU A 74 -1.76 -13.35 -20.13
N GLU A 75 -1.65 -12.91 -21.37
CA GLU A 75 -1.65 -13.77 -22.56
C GLU A 75 -0.25 -14.35 -22.83
N GLY A 76 0.80 -13.61 -22.46
CA GLY A 76 2.19 -14.01 -22.65
C GLY A 76 2.77 -14.86 -21.52
N ALA A 77 3.97 -15.41 -21.79
CA ALA A 77 4.77 -16.10 -20.78
C ALA A 77 5.20 -15.13 -19.66
N ASP A 78 5.29 -15.65 -18.43
CA ASP A 78 5.89 -14.91 -17.32
C ASP A 78 7.41 -14.94 -17.46
N VAL A 79 8.01 -13.78 -17.69
CA VAL A 79 9.47 -13.63 -17.84
C VAL A 79 10.13 -13.16 -16.54
N SER A 80 9.35 -12.83 -15.52
CA SER A 80 9.88 -12.38 -14.25
C SER A 80 10.31 -13.56 -13.38
N ARG A 81 11.32 -13.36 -12.54
CA ARG A 81 11.79 -14.35 -11.55
C ARG A 81 11.68 -13.78 -10.15
N ASN A 82 11.50 -14.64 -9.15
CA ASN A 82 11.58 -14.22 -7.75
C ASN A 82 12.92 -13.52 -7.48
N SER A 83 12.89 -12.49 -6.66
CA SER A 83 14.08 -11.70 -6.36
C SER A 83 14.17 -11.33 -4.88
N THR A 84 15.40 -11.25 -4.40
CA THR A 84 15.80 -10.76 -3.08
C THR A 84 16.74 -9.56 -3.19
N ALA A 85 16.85 -8.95 -4.38
CA ALA A 85 17.83 -7.90 -4.67
C ALA A 85 17.70 -6.65 -3.79
N VAL A 86 16.52 -6.41 -3.22
CA VAL A 86 16.26 -5.34 -2.26
C VAL A 86 15.31 -5.81 -1.17
N ALA A 87 15.41 -5.21 0.02
CA ALA A 87 14.42 -5.33 1.07
C ALA A 87 13.36 -4.23 0.92
N ILE A 88 12.09 -4.60 0.98
CA ILE A 88 10.96 -3.67 1.02
C ILE A 88 10.02 -4.07 2.17
N PRO A 89 9.38 -3.11 2.85
CA PRO A 89 8.45 -3.43 3.92
C PRO A 89 7.18 -4.12 3.38
N PHE A 90 6.51 -4.88 4.23
CA PHE A 90 5.21 -5.49 3.92
C PHE A 90 5.20 -6.43 2.71
N ARG A 91 6.37 -6.90 2.28
CA ARG A 91 6.55 -7.73 1.08
C ARG A 91 5.69 -8.98 1.12
N ARG A 92 4.89 -9.18 0.07
CA ARG A 92 4.25 -10.46 -0.26
C ARG A 92 4.91 -11.14 -1.45
N SER A 93 5.37 -10.37 -2.42
CA SER A 93 6.13 -10.86 -3.58
C SER A 93 7.12 -9.80 -4.02
N LEU A 94 8.28 -10.23 -4.49
CA LEU A 94 9.27 -9.39 -5.16
C LEU A 94 9.82 -10.17 -6.35
N ARG A 95 9.71 -9.58 -7.53
CA ARG A 95 10.14 -10.18 -8.79
C ARG A 95 11.01 -9.22 -9.58
N ARG A 96 11.86 -9.78 -10.43
CA ARG A 96 12.75 -9.05 -11.33
C ARG A 96 12.58 -9.57 -12.75
N THR A 97 12.48 -8.66 -13.71
CA THR A 97 12.49 -8.98 -15.15
C THR A 97 13.92 -8.88 -15.71
N PRO A 98 14.22 -9.49 -16.89
CA PRO A 98 15.57 -9.49 -17.46
C PRO A 98 16.15 -8.09 -17.67
N ASP A 99 15.28 -7.12 -17.96
CA ASP A 99 15.65 -5.71 -18.09
C ASP A 99 16.01 -5.04 -16.76
N SER A 100 16.01 -5.75 -15.63
CA SER A 100 16.28 -5.26 -14.27
C SER A 100 15.23 -4.35 -13.63
N ARG A 101 14.00 -4.30 -14.17
CA ARG A 101 12.87 -3.75 -13.39
C ARG A 101 12.52 -4.69 -12.24
N LEU A 102 12.19 -4.10 -11.11
CA LEU A 102 11.65 -4.74 -9.93
C LEU A 102 10.14 -4.55 -9.89
N TRP A 103 9.44 -5.57 -9.41
CA TRP A 103 7.99 -5.62 -9.33
C TRP A 103 7.61 -6.24 -8.00
N ALA A 104 6.71 -5.62 -7.27
CA ALA A 104 6.34 -6.13 -5.96
C ALA A 104 4.86 -6.02 -5.65
N LEU A 105 4.47 -6.91 -4.74
CA LEU A 105 3.22 -6.81 -4.00
C LEU A 105 3.54 -6.56 -2.54
N GLN A 106 2.93 -5.53 -1.97
CA GLN A 106 3.00 -5.17 -0.56
C GLN A 106 1.62 -5.28 0.07
N ALA A 107 1.53 -5.77 1.31
CA ALA A 107 0.27 -5.91 2.01
C ALA A 107 0.34 -5.19 3.37
N TRP A 108 -0.28 -4.01 3.46
CA TRP A 108 -0.21 -3.18 4.65
C TRP A 108 -1.55 -2.54 4.98
N ARG A 109 -1.71 -2.11 6.23
CA ARG A 109 -2.91 -1.43 6.72
C ARG A 109 -2.62 0.07 6.80
N VAL A 110 -3.26 0.89 5.96
CA VAL A 110 -3.09 2.37 5.94
C VAL A 110 -3.76 3.04 7.14
N SER A 111 -4.94 2.59 7.52
CA SER A 111 -5.72 3.20 8.60
C SER A 111 -5.82 2.25 9.80
N PRO A 112 -5.72 2.74 11.04
CA PRO A 112 -6.00 1.92 12.22
C PRO A 112 -7.35 1.21 12.08
N GLY A 113 -7.40 -0.10 12.32
CA GLY A 113 -8.61 -0.92 12.17
C GLY A 113 -9.14 -1.11 10.74
N GLY A 114 -8.53 -0.47 9.74
CA GLY A 114 -8.92 -0.61 8.33
C GLY A 114 -8.50 -1.94 7.69
N PRO A 115 -8.95 -2.18 6.44
CA PRO A 115 -8.55 -3.37 5.70
C PRO A 115 -7.05 -3.38 5.41
N VAL A 116 -6.51 -4.58 5.14
CA VAL A 116 -5.15 -4.71 4.61
C VAL A 116 -5.20 -4.48 3.11
N GLU A 117 -4.54 -3.43 2.63
CA GLU A 117 -4.42 -3.14 1.21
C GLU A 117 -3.30 -3.98 0.58
N LEU A 118 -3.63 -4.69 -0.49
CA LEU A 118 -2.66 -5.26 -1.43
C LEU A 118 -2.29 -4.20 -2.46
N ARG A 119 -1.01 -3.88 -2.53
CA ARG A 119 -0.49 -2.74 -3.29
C ARG A 119 0.56 -3.21 -4.28
N PHE A 120 0.49 -2.69 -5.50
CA PHE A 120 1.38 -3.04 -6.60
C PHE A 120 2.39 -1.93 -6.86
N SER A 121 3.64 -2.34 -7.08
CA SER A 121 4.75 -1.45 -7.44
C SER A 121 5.61 -2.03 -8.56
N ARG A 122 6.21 -1.12 -9.34
CA ARG A 122 7.17 -1.36 -10.42
C ARG A 122 8.20 -0.24 -10.48
N TRP A 123 9.47 -0.56 -10.32
CA TRP A 123 10.55 0.44 -10.32
C TRP A 123 11.89 -0.14 -10.79
N ARG A 124 12.93 0.70 -10.76
CA ARG A 124 14.33 0.32 -10.99
C ARG A 124 15.18 0.89 -9.86
N GLY A 125 16.27 0.21 -9.52
CA GLY A 125 17.22 0.67 -8.51
C GLY A 125 16.70 0.57 -7.08
N ALA A 126 17.19 1.46 -6.22
CA ALA A 126 16.88 1.46 -4.80
C ALA A 126 15.40 1.83 -4.54
N PRO A 127 14.74 1.20 -3.52
CA PRO A 127 13.41 1.62 -3.08
C PRO A 127 13.46 3.02 -2.43
N PRO A 128 12.30 3.66 -2.19
CA PRO A 128 12.26 4.90 -1.43
C PRO A 128 12.86 4.73 -0.03
N LYS A 129 13.49 5.79 0.46
CA LYS A 129 14.12 5.86 1.78
C LYS A 129 13.37 6.87 2.64
N VAL A 130 13.08 6.49 3.88
CA VAL A 130 12.51 7.36 4.91
C VAL A 130 13.45 7.41 6.10
N THR A 131 13.73 8.62 6.57
CA THR A 131 14.51 8.87 7.78
C THR A 131 13.71 9.73 8.72
N ILE A 132 13.80 9.45 10.02
CA ILE A 132 13.11 10.22 11.06
C ILE A 132 14.03 10.54 12.24
N SER A 133 13.61 11.50 13.04
CA SER A 133 14.11 11.77 14.38
C SER A 133 12.94 12.15 15.30
N SER A 134 13.13 12.00 16.60
CA SER A 134 12.18 12.37 17.64
C SER A 134 12.86 13.29 18.65
N GLU A 135 12.13 14.29 19.13
CA GLU A 135 12.57 15.18 20.21
C GLU A 135 11.41 15.51 21.15
N PRO A 136 11.65 15.65 22.47
CA PRO A 136 10.62 16.10 23.39
C PRO A 136 10.18 17.53 23.07
N ARG A 137 8.86 17.77 23.14
CA ARG A 137 8.25 19.10 22.99
C ARG A 137 7.13 19.27 24.01
N PHE A 138 6.72 20.50 24.27
CA PHE A 138 5.55 20.73 25.12
C PHE A 138 4.33 19.99 24.54
N GLY A 139 3.68 19.18 25.39
CA GLY A 139 2.52 18.37 25.00
C GLY A 139 2.84 17.01 24.35
N GLY A 140 4.11 16.61 24.16
CA GLY A 140 4.44 15.30 23.60
C GLY A 140 5.84 15.18 23.00
N GLU A 141 5.96 14.48 21.88
CA GLU A 141 7.22 14.34 21.13
C GLU A 141 7.02 14.71 19.66
N LEU A 142 7.90 15.56 19.13
CA LEU A 142 7.88 15.94 17.73
C LEU A 142 8.68 14.92 16.91
N VAL A 143 7.98 14.16 16.07
CA VAL A 143 8.59 13.31 15.07
C VAL A 143 8.76 14.12 13.80
N THR A 144 10.01 14.28 13.35
CA THR A 144 10.34 14.90 12.06
C THR A 144 10.94 13.85 11.14
N GLY A 145 10.78 14.04 9.84
CA GLY A 145 11.38 13.12 8.88
C GLY A 145 11.43 13.63 7.47
N ARG A 146 12.07 12.82 6.62
CA ARG A 146 12.22 13.08 5.18
C ARG A 146 12.09 11.80 4.40
N ALA A 147 11.34 11.86 3.31
CA ALA A 147 11.16 10.78 2.36
C ALA A 147 11.81 11.14 1.01
N THR A 148 12.59 10.20 0.47
CA THR A 148 13.29 10.37 -0.81
C THR A 148 13.14 9.13 -1.69
N PHE A 149 13.17 9.32 -3.00
CA PHE A 149 13.21 8.26 -3.99
C PHE A 149 14.08 8.71 -5.16
N ALA A 150 14.99 7.83 -5.60
CA ALA A 150 15.97 8.13 -6.65
C ALA A 150 16.74 9.46 -6.42
N GLY A 151 17.17 9.71 -5.18
CA GLY A 151 17.90 10.92 -4.79
C GLY A 151 17.06 12.20 -4.74
N ARG A 152 15.75 12.13 -4.99
CA ARG A 152 14.84 13.28 -4.98
C ARG A 152 13.83 13.18 -3.85
N PRO A 153 13.30 14.29 -3.34
CA PRO A 153 12.14 14.29 -2.48
C PRO A 153 10.98 13.48 -3.05
N VAL A 154 10.29 12.71 -2.20
CA VAL A 154 8.97 12.18 -2.56
C VAL A 154 8.03 13.37 -2.81
N PRO A 155 7.38 13.46 -3.98
CA PRO A 155 6.58 14.63 -4.34
C PRO A 155 5.40 14.81 -3.40
N LEU A 156 4.95 16.06 -3.22
CA LEU A 156 3.74 16.41 -2.47
C LEU A 156 2.50 15.69 -3.01
N GLN A 157 2.47 15.45 -4.32
CA GLN A 157 1.38 14.77 -5.00
C GLN A 157 1.90 13.67 -5.91
N SER A 158 1.19 12.56 -5.97
CA SER A 158 1.45 11.45 -6.89
C SER A 158 0.21 11.22 -7.76
N PRO A 159 0.32 11.18 -9.10
CA PRO A 159 -0.78 10.77 -9.95
C PRO A 159 -1.12 9.28 -9.75
N THR A 160 -2.39 8.91 -9.90
CA THR A 160 -2.81 7.52 -10.08
C THR A 160 -2.76 7.15 -11.56
N PRO A 161 -2.78 5.84 -11.92
CA PRO A 161 -2.95 5.43 -13.30
C PRO A 161 -4.19 6.03 -13.98
N GLU A 162 -5.25 6.30 -13.21
CA GLU A 162 -6.48 6.94 -13.65
C GLU A 162 -6.36 8.48 -13.77
N GLY A 163 -5.18 9.05 -13.51
CA GLY A 163 -4.91 10.49 -13.64
C GLY A 163 -5.25 11.34 -12.41
N LYS A 164 -5.79 10.73 -11.33
CA LYS A 164 -6.11 11.47 -10.10
C LYS A 164 -4.82 11.87 -9.38
N ARG A 165 -4.73 13.10 -8.88
CA ARG A 165 -3.60 13.51 -8.03
C ARG A 165 -3.91 13.24 -6.57
N LEU A 166 -3.05 12.47 -5.92
CA LEU A 166 -3.16 12.13 -4.51
C LEU A 166 -2.08 12.83 -3.73
N ARG A 167 -2.46 13.43 -2.60
CA ARG A 167 -1.48 14.02 -1.69
C ARG A 167 -0.69 12.91 -0.98
N SER A 168 0.62 13.08 -0.92
CA SER A 168 1.53 12.19 -0.22
C SER A 168 1.49 12.45 1.29
N TYR A 169 1.44 11.38 2.08
CA TYR A 169 1.45 11.42 3.54
C TYR A 169 2.53 10.51 4.08
N ALA A 170 3.14 10.90 5.19
CA ALA A 170 3.93 10.04 6.04
C ALA A 170 3.10 9.65 7.27
N TYR A 171 2.96 8.35 7.52
CA TYR A 171 2.22 7.83 8.65
C TYR A 171 3.18 7.49 9.77
N VAL A 172 2.94 8.04 10.96
CA VAL A 172 3.74 7.78 12.15
C VAL A 172 3.11 6.64 12.93
N ASP A 173 3.90 5.59 13.17
CA ASP A 173 3.56 4.50 14.07
C ASP A 173 4.40 4.60 15.33
N ARG A 174 3.83 4.18 16.46
CA ARG A 174 4.50 4.01 17.75
C ARG A 174 4.58 2.54 18.13
N LEU A 175 5.63 2.18 18.85
CA LEU A 175 5.77 0.85 19.45
C LEU A 175 5.09 0.84 20.83
N VAL A 176 4.17 -0.10 21.01
CA VAL A 176 3.53 -0.44 22.29
C VAL A 176 3.71 -1.93 22.57
N SER A 177 3.29 -2.43 23.73
CA SER A 177 3.47 -3.84 24.13
C SER A 177 2.91 -4.86 23.11
N GLY A 178 1.88 -4.50 22.34
CA GLY A 178 1.29 -5.33 21.28
C GLY A 178 1.90 -5.13 19.88
N GLY A 179 3.00 -4.39 19.76
CA GLY A 179 3.67 -4.08 18.49
C GLY A 179 3.41 -2.66 17.98
N TRP A 180 3.56 -2.47 16.67
CA TRP A 180 3.44 -1.16 16.05
C TRP A 180 1.97 -0.73 15.89
N ARG A 181 1.63 0.44 16.41
CA ARG A 181 0.31 1.07 16.32
C ARG A 181 0.42 2.42 15.63
N ARG A 182 -0.47 2.68 14.67
CA ARG A 182 -0.54 3.97 14.00
C ARG A 182 -1.08 5.05 14.93
N VAL A 183 -0.40 6.20 14.93
CA VAL A 183 -0.84 7.42 15.61
C VAL A 183 -1.63 8.28 14.62
N ALA A 184 -0.97 8.77 13.57
CA ALA A 184 -1.60 9.63 12.56
C ALA A 184 -0.80 9.69 11.25
N GLY A 185 -1.32 10.44 10.27
CA GLY A 185 -0.63 10.82 9.05
C GLY A 185 -0.30 12.32 9.03
N ALA A 186 0.90 12.67 8.59
CA ALA A 186 1.31 14.03 8.30
C ALA A 186 1.59 14.18 6.80
N ALA A 187 1.04 15.21 6.19
CA ALA A 187 1.32 15.48 4.78
C ALA A 187 2.80 15.78 4.59
N THR A 188 3.38 15.26 3.51
CA THR A 188 4.73 15.64 3.11
C THR A 188 4.73 17.06 2.56
N ARG A 189 5.88 17.73 2.61
CA ARG A 189 6.15 19.00 1.96
C ARG A 189 6.82 18.77 0.60
N ALA A 190 6.97 19.85 -0.18
CA ALA A 190 7.62 19.80 -1.49
C ALA A 190 9.08 19.29 -1.43
N ASP A 191 9.78 19.52 -0.32
CA ASP A 191 11.15 19.03 -0.07
C ASP A 191 11.20 17.58 0.46
N GLY A 192 10.04 16.92 0.57
CA GLY A 192 9.88 15.55 1.05
C GLY A 192 9.88 15.44 2.57
N SER A 193 9.97 16.56 3.29
CA SER A 193 9.93 16.57 4.75
C SER A 193 8.50 16.42 5.28
N PHE A 194 8.39 15.95 6.51
CA PHE A 194 7.15 15.93 7.27
C PHE A 194 7.45 16.14 8.75
N ARG A 195 6.44 16.58 9.50
CA ARG A 195 6.53 16.68 10.96
C ARG A 195 5.19 16.34 11.59
N PHE A 196 5.21 15.70 12.74
CA PHE A 196 4.02 15.32 13.49
C PHE A 196 4.32 15.36 14.99
N LEU A 197 3.48 16.04 15.76
CA LEU A 197 3.56 16.01 17.23
C LEU A 197 2.76 14.80 17.72
N VAL A 198 3.45 13.79 18.23
CA VAL A 198 2.82 12.68 18.96
C VAL A 198 2.40 13.21 20.33
N PRO A 199 1.09 13.26 20.65
CA PRO A 199 0.65 13.80 21.93
C PRO A 199 1.08 12.89 23.09
N ALA A 200 1.19 13.47 24.30
CA ALA A 200 1.62 12.75 25.49
C ALA A 200 0.81 11.46 25.80
N SER A 201 -0.50 11.47 25.52
CA SER A 201 -1.39 10.30 25.64
C SER A 201 -1.10 9.19 24.62
N GLU A 202 -0.34 9.51 23.56
CA GLU A 202 0.02 8.62 22.48
C GLU A 202 1.51 8.30 22.41
N LEU A 203 2.28 8.50 23.48
CA LEU A 203 3.69 8.10 23.45
C LEU A 203 3.83 6.58 23.34
N GLY A 204 4.96 6.15 22.78
CA GLY A 204 5.41 4.76 22.76
C GLY A 204 6.89 4.67 23.14
N SER A 205 7.46 3.47 23.11
CA SER A 205 8.90 3.28 23.37
C SER A 205 9.77 3.61 22.16
N SER A 206 9.19 3.61 20.96
CA SER A 206 9.88 3.97 19.71
C SER A 206 8.87 4.43 18.66
N TYR A 207 9.37 5.16 17.66
CA TYR A 207 8.60 5.59 16.50
C TYR A 207 9.18 5.05 15.21
N ARG A 208 8.33 4.86 14.21
CA ARG A 208 8.73 4.71 12.81
C ARG A 208 7.79 5.50 11.93
N ALA A 209 8.25 5.90 10.76
CA ALA A 209 7.39 6.47 9.73
C ALA A 209 7.24 5.50 8.57
N VAL A 210 6.08 5.50 7.97
CA VAL A 210 5.78 4.74 6.77
C VAL A 210 5.21 5.66 5.71
N VAL A 211 5.74 5.58 4.51
CA VAL A 211 5.41 6.48 3.41
C VAL A 211 5.00 5.63 2.21
N PRO A 212 3.77 5.83 1.68
CA PRO A 212 3.41 5.29 0.39
C PRO A 212 4.46 5.61 -0.67
N GLY A 213 4.79 4.63 -1.52
CA GLY A 213 5.68 4.90 -2.65
C GLY A 213 5.09 6.04 -3.52
N PRO A 214 5.91 6.84 -4.23
CA PRO A 214 5.37 7.74 -5.24
C PRO A 214 5.13 7.05 -6.58
N ASN A 215 4.12 7.53 -7.30
CA ASN A 215 3.92 7.25 -8.72
C ASN A 215 4.55 8.38 -9.56
N LEU A 216 5.42 8.03 -10.50
CA LEU A 216 6.14 8.95 -11.38
C LEU A 216 6.07 8.43 -12.82
N GLY A 217 4.99 8.77 -13.52
CA GLY A 217 4.71 8.25 -14.86
C GLY A 217 4.59 6.72 -14.85
N VAL A 218 5.50 6.03 -15.54
CA VAL A 218 5.53 4.56 -15.61
C VAL A 218 6.15 3.88 -14.38
N VAL A 219 6.77 4.66 -13.49
CA VAL A 219 7.39 4.18 -12.25
C VAL A 219 6.37 4.24 -11.12
N LEU A 220 6.15 3.11 -10.47
CA LEU A 220 5.29 2.96 -9.30
C LEU A 220 6.20 2.47 -8.16
N ALA A 221 6.68 3.38 -7.31
CA ALA A 221 7.63 2.99 -6.29
C ALA A 221 6.96 2.14 -5.19
N PRO A 222 7.71 1.24 -4.52
CA PRO A 222 7.20 0.51 -3.38
C PRO A 222 7.04 1.43 -2.18
N ASP A 223 6.15 1.07 -1.25
CA ASP A 223 6.03 1.75 0.04
C ASP A 223 7.32 1.58 0.86
N ALA A 224 7.63 2.54 1.71
CA ALA A 224 8.87 2.57 2.50
C ALA A 224 8.60 2.78 3.99
N VAL A 225 9.47 2.21 4.83
CA VAL A 225 9.45 2.35 6.29
C VAL A 225 10.80 2.89 6.75
N SER A 226 10.80 3.78 7.73
CA SER A 226 12.03 4.24 8.38
C SER A 226 12.59 3.16 9.30
N ALA A 227 13.88 3.27 9.61
CA ALA A 227 14.39 2.65 10.83
C ALA A 227 13.60 3.19 12.05
N PRO A 228 13.35 2.36 13.07
CA PRO A 228 12.83 2.83 14.34
C PRO A 228 13.76 3.86 15.00
N VAL A 229 13.20 4.86 15.66
CA VAL A 229 13.91 5.76 16.57
C VAL A 229 13.33 5.65 17.96
N ALA A 230 14.19 5.66 18.97
CA ALA A 230 13.75 5.59 20.36
C ALA A 230 12.92 6.82 20.72
N SER A 231 11.94 6.60 21.59
CA SER A 231 11.27 7.70 22.28
C SER A 231 12.25 8.35 23.25
N SER A 232 12.15 9.66 23.44
CA SER A 232 13.02 10.35 24.40
C SER A 232 12.70 9.99 25.86
N ARG A 233 11.59 9.29 26.09
CA ARG A 233 11.17 8.73 27.38
C ARG A 233 11.31 7.21 27.49
N GLY A 234 11.86 6.55 26.46
CA GLY A 234 12.00 5.09 26.37
C GLY A 234 13.30 4.55 26.91
#